data_AF-A8PZP6-F1
#
_entry.id   AF-A8PZP6-F1
#
_cell.length_a   1.000
_cell.length_b   1.000
_cell.length_c   1.000
_cell.angle_alpha   90.00
_cell.angle_beta   90.00
_cell.angle_gamma   90.00
#
_symmetry.space_group_name_H-M   'P 1'
#
loop_
_entity.id
_entity.type
_entity.pdbx_description
1 polymer ?
#
loop_
_entity_poly.entity_id
_entity_poly.type
_entity_poly.pdbx_seq_one_letter_code
_entity_poly.pdbx_strand_id
1 'polypeptide(L)' 'MAKNLSTENFLHVLRRFIARRGYPKLILSDNVSQFQLVFKTIMEENANFLATKGTVWKNTIPRAP' A
#
# COMPACT_ATOMS: atom_id res chain seq x y z
N MET A 1 14.84 -16.72 -4.50
CA MET A 1 13.47 -17.22 -4.23
C MET A 1 12.63 -16.03 -3.78
N ALA A 2 11.67 -15.58 -4.59
CA ALA A 2 10.82 -14.45 -4.23
C ALA A 2 10.02 -14.84 -2.97
N LYS A 3 10.21 -14.11 -1.87
CA LYS A 3 9.38 -14.27 -0.67
C LYS A 3 7.92 -14.09 -1.09
N ASN A 4 7.05 -14.93 -0.54
CA ASN A 4 5.63 -15.01 -0.86
C ASN A 4 5.02 -13.62 -1.13
N LEU A 5 4.50 -13.42 -2.34
CA LEU A 5 3.94 -12.15 -2.82
C LEU A 5 2.51 -11.93 -2.28
N SER A 6 2.27 -12.34 -1.03
CA SER A 6 0.96 -12.30 -0.42
C SER A 6 0.63 -10.92 0.15
N THR A 7 -0.66 -10.62 0.24
CA THR A 7 -1.22 -9.39 0.82
C THR A 7 -0.72 -9.17 2.26
N GLU A 8 -0.65 -10.23 3.05
CA GLU A 8 -0.24 -10.19 4.46
C GLU A 8 1.23 -9.80 4.61
N ASN A 9 2.09 -10.32 3.74
CA ASN A 9 3.51 -9.99 3.75
C ASN A 9 3.72 -8.51 3.39
N PHE A 10 2.98 -8.00 2.41
CA PHE A 10 3.01 -6.57 2.07
C PHE A 10 2.55 -5.71 3.25
N LEU A 11 1.41 -6.05 3.89
CA LEU A 11 0.90 -5.33 5.06
C LEU A 11 1.93 -5.29 6.20
N HIS A 12 2.58 -6.42 6.45
CA HIS A 12 3.63 -6.51 7.45
C HIS A 12 4.81 -5.56 7.13
N VAL A 13 5.26 -5.54 5.87
CA VAL A 13 6.33 -4.64 5.42
C VAL A 13 5.92 -3.17 5.49
N LEU A 14 4.70 -2.83 5.10
CA LEU A 14 4.19 -1.45 5.15
C LEU A 14 4.13 -0.95 6.60
N ARG A 15 3.60 -1.74 7.53
CA ARG A 15 3.59 -1.42 8.98
C ARG A 15 5.02 -1.21 9.49
N ARG A 16 5.95 -2.09 9.10
CA ARG A 16 7.36 -2.02 9.47
C ARG A 16 8.03 -0.75 8.93
N PHE A 17 7.69 -0.35 7.71
CA PHE A 17 8.17 0.88 7.08
C PHE A 17 7.66 2.11 7.84
N ILE A 18 6.35 2.19 8.09
CA ILE A 18 5.71 3.30 8.81
C ILE A 18 6.31 3.46 10.22
N ALA A 19 6.50 2.36 10.94
CA ALA A 19 7.10 2.40 12.28
C ALA A 19 8.54 2.95 12.29
N ARG A 20 9.29 2.79 11.19
CA ARG A 20 10.70 3.23 11.10
C ARG A 20 10.90 4.57 10.43
N ARG A 21 10.05 4.91 9.47
CA ARG A 21 10.20 6.08 8.59
C ARG A 21 9.09 7.11 8.76
N GLY A 22 8.07 6.80 9.56
CA GLY A 22 6.85 7.58 9.67
C GLY A 22 5.90 7.32 8.50
N TYR A 23 4.78 8.04 8.52
CA TYR A 23 3.75 7.91 7.49
C TYR A 23 4.23 8.56 6.19
N PRO A 24 4.20 7.83 5.06
CA PRO A 24 4.56 8.41 3.77
C PRO A 24 3.49 9.44 3.35
N LYS A 25 3.90 10.51 2.67
CA LYS A 25 2.97 11.46 2.06
C LYS A 25 2.28 10.89 0.82
N LEU A 26 2.99 10.05 0.06
CA LEU A 26 2.51 9.44 -1.17
C LEU A 26 2.92 7.97 -1.25
N ILE A 27 1.97 7.09 -1.52
CA ILE A 27 2.19 5.71 -1.94
C ILE A 27 1.76 5.59 -3.40
N LEU A 28 2.66 5.09 -4.24
CA LEU A 28 2.41 4.83 -5.66
C LEU A 28 2.59 3.32 -5.91
N SER A 29 1.55 2.67 -6.42
CA SER A 29 1.58 1.25 -6.78
C SER A 29 1.14 1.04 -8.22
N ASP A 30 1.62 -0.05 -8.85
CA ASP A 30 1.10 -0.50 -10.12
C ASP A 30 -0.29 -1.17 -9.96
N ASN A 31 -0.91 -1.53 -11.09
CA ASN A 31 -2.23 -2.15 -11.11
C ASN A 31 -2.18 -3.69 -11.07
N VAL A 32 -1.09 -4.30 -10.62
CA VAL A 32 -1.02 -5.76 -10.49
C VAL A 32 -2.02 -6.21 -9.42
N SER A 33 -2.67 -7.35 -9.64
CA SER A 33 -3.80 -7.84 -8.83
C SER A 33 -3.52 -7.93 -7.33
N GLN A 34 -2.27 -8.21 -6.96
CA GLN A 34 -1.83 -8.26 -5.56
C GLN A 34 -1.92 -6.89 -4.88
N PHE A 35 -1.43 -5.83 -5.53
CA PHE A 35 -1.51 -4.48 -4.97
C PHE A 35 -2.93 -3.93 -4.98
N GLN A 36 -3.75 -4.29 -5.98
CA GLN A 36 -5.17 -3.94 -6.00
C GLN A 36 -5.92 -4.52 -4.79
N LEU A 37 -5.68 -5.79 -4.46
CA LEU A 37 -6.31 -6.44 -3.31
C LEU A 37 -5.86 -5.79 -1.99
N VAL A 38 -4.55 -5.59 -1.82
CA VAL A 38 -3.98 -4.88 -0.66
C VAL A 38 -4.57 -3.48 -0.52
N PHE A 39 -4.59 -2.71 -1.62
CA PHE A 39 -5.11 -1.35 -1.64
C PHE A 39 -6.56 -1.33 -1.17
N LYS A 40 -7.39 -2.23 -1.71
CA LYS A 40 -8.79 -2.35 -1.33
C LYS A 40 -8.93 -2.64 0.16
N THR A 41 -8.25 -3.66 0.69
CA THR A 41 -8.29 -4.02 2.12
C THR A 41 -7.87 -2.85 3.02
N ILE A 42 -6.78 -2.16 2.68
CA ILE A 42 -6.28 -1.04 3.48
C ILE A 42 -7.23 0.15 3.42
N MET A 43 -7.78 0.46 2.25
CA MET A 43 -8.71 1.57 2.11
C MET A 43 -10.04 1.28 2.83
N GLU A 44 -10.54 0.05 2.79
CA GLU A 44 -11.74 -0.35 3.53
C GLU A 44 -11.54 -0.25 5.05
N GLU A 45 -10.40 -0.71 5.57
CA GLU A 45 -10.17 -0.75 7.02
C GLU A 45 -9.58 0.55 7.60
N ASN A 46 -8.76 1.28 6.83
CA ASN A 46 -7.85 2.30 7.37
C ASN A 46 -7.78 3.60 6.53
N ALA A 47 -8.62 3.79 5.51
CA ALA A 47 -8.55 5.00 4.65
C ALA A 47 -8.61 6.29 5.46
N ASN A 48 -9.54 6.39 6.40
CA ASN A 48 -9.70 7.59 7.24
C ASN A 48 -8.45 7.86 8.07
N PHE A 49 -7.87 6.81 8.66
CA PHE A 49 -6.66 6.94 9.48
C PHE A 49 -5.46 7.40 8.65
N LEU A 50 -5.22 6.77 7.49
CA LEU A 50 -4.14 7.18 6.60
C LEU A 50 -4.32 8.61 6.08
N ALA A 51 -5.56 9.01 5.76
CA ALA A 51 -5.88 10.38 5.38
C ALA A 51 -5.57 11.38 6.51
N THR A 52 -5.91 11.06 7.76
CA THR A 52 -5.54 11.93 8.91
C THR A 52 -4.03 12.07 9.11
N LYS A 53 -3.25 11.09 8.65
CA LYS A 53 -1.78 11.14 8.66
C LYS A 53 -1.20 11.81 7.40
N GLY A 54 -2.03 12.31 6.49
CA GLY A 54 -1.61 12.98 5.27
C GLY A 54 -1.06 12.03 4.21
N THR A 55 -1.36 10.73 4.31
CA THR A 55 -0.95 9.74 3.30
C THR A 55 -1.96 9.70 2.17
N VAL A 56 -1.49 9.94 0.96
CA VAL A 56 -2.26 9.75 -0.28
C VAL A 56 -1.76 8.49 -0.98
N TRP A 57 -2.66 7.61 -1.40
CA TRP A 57 -2.30 6.43 -2.20
C TRP A 57 -2.90 6.56 -3.60
N LYS A 58 -2.06 6.43 -4.63
CA LYS A 58 -2.46 6.44 -6.05
C LYS A 58 -1.99 5.18 -6.77
N ASN A 59 -2.79 4.71 -7.72
CA ASN A 59 -2.37 3.70 -8.68
C ASN A 59 -1.80 4.38 -9.93
N THR A 60 -0.81 3.76 -10.57
CA THR A 60 -0.31 4.22 -11.87
C THR A 60 -1.35 4.04 -12.97
N ILE A 61 -1.14 4.67 -14.12
CA ILE A 61 -2.02 4.51 -15.28
C ILE A 61 -2.01 3.02 -15.70
N PRO A 62 -3.17 2.39 -15.96
CA PRO A 62 -3.21 1.02 -16.45
C PRO A 62 -2.33 0.85 -17.70
N ARG A 63 -1.44 -0.16 -17.69
CA ARG A 63 -0.46 -0.46 -18.76
C ARG A 63 0.71 0.52 -18.90
N ALA A 64 0.99 1.35 -17.88
CA ALA A 64 2.29 2.02 -17.81
C ALA A 64 3.42 0.97 -17.67
N PRO A 65 4.53 1.11 -18.42
CA PRO A 65 5.65 0.15 -18.41
C PRO A 65 6.41 0.13 -17.08
#